data_AF-A0A9E5M1Q8-F1
#
_entry.id   AF-A0A9E5M1Q8-F1
#
_cell.length_a   1.000
_cell.length_b   1.000
_cell.length_c   1.000
_cell.angle_alpha   90.00
_cell.angle_beta   90.00
_cell.angle_gamma   90.00
#
_symmetry.space_group_name_H-M   'P 1'
#
loop_
_entity.id
_entity.type
_entity.pdbx_description
1 polymer ?
#
loop_
_entity_poly.entity_id
_entity_poly.type
_entity_poly.pdbx_seq_one_letter_code
_entity_poly.pdbx_strand_id
1 'polypeptide(L)'
;MSEDLGNGLTLSGDAQFAFNLDSGEGALQGSALRTITSTLALSGDFGTVVAGRTGGARAAWIKKYDPFGGFGVAGALAVTGGGVGGGEDYANNVVAWVTPELGLTGLKGLLTVTISSASRCRKTSATV
;
A
#
# COMPACT_ATOMS: atom_id res chain seq x y z
N MET A 1 -7.27 -10.67 5.97
CA MET A 1 -7.82 -12.06 5.85
C MET A 1 -6.78 -12.96 5.22
N SER A 2 -6.79 -14.26 5.50
CA SER A 2 -5.86 -15.24 4.91
C SER A 2 -6.57 -16.57 4.67
N GLU A 3 -6.28 -17.21 3.55
CA GLU A 3 -6.82 -18.49 3.12
C GLU A 3 -5.68 -19.41 2.68
N ASP A 4 -5.67 -20.63 3.20
CA ASP A 4 -4.72 -21.67 2.81
C ASP A 4 -5.25 -22.36 1.54
N LEU A 5 -4.45 -22.33 0.48
CA LEU A 5 -4.78 -22.93 -0.81
C LEU A 5 -4.20 -24.35 -0.94
N GLY A 6 -3.50 -24.84 0.08
CA GLY A 6 -2.80 -26.12 0.09
C GLY A 6 -1.44 -26.06 -0.59
N ASN A 7 -0.63 -27.12 -0.41
CA ASN A 7 0.73 -27.23 -0.95
C ASN A 7 1.65 -26.05 -0.60
N GLY A 8 1.51 -25.49 0.60
CA GLY A 8 2.34 -24.37 1.06
C GLY A 8 1.99 -23.03 0.42
N LEU A 9 0.85 -22.93 -0.27
CA LEU A 9 0.38 -21.70 -0.89
C LEU A 9 -0.67 -21.02 -0.01
N THR A 10 -0.50 -19.73 0.24
CA THR A 10 -1.44 -18.93 1.06
C THR A 10 -1.83 -17.67 0.31
N LEU A 11 -3.14 -17.44 0.19
CA LEU A 11 -3.71 -16.19 -0.29
C LEU A 11 -4.05 -15.31 0.90
N SER A 12 -3.74 -14.03 0.83
CA SER A 12 -4.11 -13.06 1.87
C SER A 12 -4.59 -11.76 1.25
N GLY A 13 -5.51 -11.10 1.94
CA GLY A 13 -6.07 -9.82 1.51
C GLY A 13 -6.09 -8.83 2.65
N ASP A 14 -5.77 -7.58 2.35
CA ASP A 14 -5.77 -6.48 3.30
C ASP A 14 -6.48 -5.27 2.70
N ALA A 15 -7.43 -4.71 3.46
CA ALA A 15 -8.17 -3.52 3.10
C ALA A 15 -8.28 -2.62 4.33
N GLN A 16 -7.70 -1.43 4.25
CA GLN A 16 -7.72 -0.44 5.31
C GLN A 16 -8.28 0.88 4.80
N PHE A 17 -9.15 1.48 5.61
CA PHE A 17 -9.79 2.75 5.32
C PHE A 17 -9.56 3.71 6.48
N ALA A 18 -9.32 4.99 6.18
CA ALA A 18 -9.26 6.05 7.15
C ALA A 18 -10.52 6.92 7.05
N PHE A 19 -11.05 7.28 8.22
CA PHE A 19 -12.21 8.16 8.36
C PHE A 19 -11.80 9.46 9.07
N ASN A 20 -12.07 10.60 8.44
CA ASN A 20 -11.88 11.91 9.06
C ASN A 20 -13.23 12.40 9.60
N LEU A 21 -13.45 12.19 10.90
CA LEU A 21 -14.71 12.50 11.59
C LEU A 21 -14.90 14.00 11.90
N ASP A 22 -13.83 14.77 11.80
CA ASP A 22 -13.79 16.22 12.02
C ASP A 22 -13.87 17.03 10.71
N SER A 23 -14.08 16.35 9.57
CA SER A 23 -14.10 16.97 8.23
C SER A 23 -15.29 17.91 7.98
N GLY A 24 -16.33 17.89 8.82
CA GLY A 24 -17.58 18.61 8.58
C GLY A 24 -18.43 18.03 7.44
N GLU A 25 -17.93 16.99 6.75
CA GLU A 25 -18.63 16.21 5.73
C GLU A 25 -19.25 14.94 6.36
N GLY A 26 -20.28 14.37 5.73
CA GLY A 26 -20.83 13.09 6.18
C GLY A 26 -19.79 11.97 6.07
N ALA A 27 -19.77 11.00 7.00
CA ALA A 27 -18.71 9.98 7.13
C ALA A 27 -18.41 9.12 5.88
N LEU A 28 -19.28 9.16 4.86
CA LEU A 28 -19.14 8.43 3.59
C LEU A 28 -19.06 9.38 2.37
N GLN A 29 -18.83 10.68 2.58
CA GLN A 29 -18.82 11.68 1.53
C GLN A 29 -17.43 12.33 1.41
N GLY A 30 -17.06 12.67 0.18
CA GLY A 30 -15.90 13.52 -0.11
C GLY A 30 -14.57 13.02 0.45
N SER A 31 -13.85 13.89 1.14
CA SER A 31 -12.50 13.62 1.68
C SER A 31 -12.55 12.92 3.04
N ALA A 32 -13.75 12.64 3.55
CA ALA A 32 -13.95 12.00 4.85
C ALA A 32 -13.57 10.51 4.85
N LEU A 33 -13.59 9.84 3.70
CA LEU A 33 -13.23 8.43 3.54
C LEU A 33 -12.06 8.26 2.57
N ARG A 34 -10.94 7.70 3.04
CA ARG A 34 -9.75 7.42 2.23
C ARG A 34 -9.34 5.96 2.30
N THR A 35 -9.10 5.34 1.15
CA THR A 35 -8.47 4.01 1.09
C THR A 35 -6.98 4.13 1.37
N ILE A 36 -6.51 3.43 2.42
CA ILE A 36 -5.10 3.37 2.81
C ILE A 36 -4.43 2.20 2.11
N THR A 37 -4.94 0.98 2.32
CA THR A 37 -4.51 -0.23 1.63
C THR A 37 -5.69 -0.91 0.96
N SER A 38 -5.41 -1.53 -0.18
CA SER A 38 -6.30 -2.48 -0.82
C SER A 38 -5.41 -3.42 -1.60
N THR A 39 -5.12 -4.58 -1.02
CA THR A 39 -4.12 -5.51 -1.54
C THR A 39 -4.59 -6.94 -1.51
N LEU A 40 -4.06 -7.71 -2.45
CA LEU A 40 -4.10 -9.16 -2.47
C LEU A 40 -2.65 -9.65 -2.52
N ALA A 41 -2.33 -10.66 -1.72
CA ALA A 41 -1.00 -11.22 -1.62
C ALA A 41 -1.03 -12.74 -1.71
N LEU A 42 -0.13 -13.30 -2.52
CA LEU A 42 0.06 -14.72 -2.68
C LEU A 42 1.45 -15.09 -2.15
N SER A 43 1.49 -15.99 -1.17
CA SER A 43 2.72 -16.45 -0.53
C SER A 43 2.94 -17.93 -0.73
N GLY A 44 4.20 -18.33 -0.92
CA GLY A 44 4.64 -19.72 -0.92
C GLY A 44 6.16 -19.82 -0.83
N ASP A 45 6.74 -20.95 -1.25
CA ASP A 45 8.20 -21.18 -1.20
C ASP A 45 8.99 -20.17 -2.06
N PHE A 46 8.33 -19.56 -3.05
CA PHE A 46 8.89 -18.50 -3.90
C PHE A 46 8.86 -17.11 -3.25
N GLY A 47 8.45 -17.01 -1.98
CA GLY A 47 8.24 -15.73 -1.28
C GLY A 47 6.81 -15.23 -1.41
N THR A 48 6.64 -13.91 -1.37
CA THR A 48 5.31 -13.26 -1.35
C THR A 48 5.20 -12.24 -2.47
N VAL A 49 4.18 -12.39 -3.32
CA VAL A 49 3.79 -11.38 -4.31
C VAL A 49 2.58 -10.63 -3.78
N VAL A 50 2.61 -9.30 -3.80
CA VAL A 50 1.52 -8.41 -3.37
C VAL A 50 1.13 -7.52 -4.53
N ALA A 51 -0.17 -7.39 -4.80
CA ALA A 51 -0.70 -6.48 -5.80
C ALA A 51 -1.80 -5.59 -5.21
N GLY A 52 -1.82 -4.31 -5.58
CA GLY A 52 -2.87 -3.37 -5.22
C GLY A 52 -2.37 -1.97 -4.83
N ARG A 53 -3.08 -1.31 -3.90
CA ARG A 53 -2.63 -0.06 -3.27
C ARG A 53 -1.92 -0.40 -1.96
N THR A 54 -0.63 -0.13 -1.88
CA THR A 54 0.19 -0.46 -0.71
C THR A 54 1.27 0.58 -0.41
N GLY A 55 1.77 0.54 0.83
CA GLY A 55 2.84 1.40 1.31
C GLY A 55 4.21 0.99 0.74
N GLY A 56 5.04 1.96 0.41
CA GLY A 56 6.40 1.75 -0.04
C GLY A 56 7.31 1.22 1.07
N ALA A 57 8.37 0.53 0.66
CA ALA A 57 9.38 -0.02 1.57
C ALA A 57 9.93 1.05 2.53
N ARG A 58 10.23 2.24 2.02
CA ARG A 58 10.76 3.37 2.79
C ARG A 58 9.84 3.72 3.97
N ALA A 59 8.54 3.87 3.75
CA ALA A 59 7.60 4.14 4.83
C ALA A 59 7.50 2.99 5.84
N ALA A 60 7.56 1.73 5.39
CA ALA A 60 7.58 0.59 6.32
C ALA A 60 8.83 0.61 7.21
N TRP A 61 9.99 0.94 6.65
CA TRP A 61 11.24 1.12 7.40
C TRP A 61 11.16 2.29 8.40
N ILE A 62 10.68 3.46 7.97
CA ILE A 62 10.55 4.63 8.86
C ILE A 62 9.56 4.34 10.00
N LYS A 63 8.38 3.78 9.70
CA LYS A 63 7.37 3.44 10.72
C LYS A 63 7.86 2.42 11.75
N LYS A 64 8.72 1.47 11.35
CA LYS A 64 9.28 0.46 12.27
C LYS A 64 10.13 1.10 13.39
N TYR A 65 10.79 2.22 13.10
CA TYR A 65 11.65 2.92 14.05
C TYR A 65 11.03 4.22 14.58
N ASP A 66 9.82 4.56 14.14
CA ASP A 66 9.05 5.69 14.68
C ASP A 66 8.29 5.20 15.94
N PRO A 67 8.62 5.72 17.14
CA PRO A 67 7.94 5.33 18.38
C PRO A 67 6.46 5.71 18.40
N PHE A 68 6.01 6.58 17.50
CA PHE A 68 4.61 6.99 17.34
C PHE A 68 3.93 6.32 16.14
N GLY A 69 4.59 5.33 15.52
CA GLY A 69 4.02 4.54 14.42
C GLY A 69 3.71 5.34 13.16
N GLY A 70 4.31 6.52 12.98
CA GLY A 70 4.02 7.42 11.88
C GLY A 70 2.84 8.38 12.10
N PHE A 71 2.31 8.46 13.33
CA PHE A 71 1.20 9.34 13.71
C PHE A 71 1.64 10.46 14.65
N GLY A 72 0.79 11.48 14.82
CA GLY A 72 1.03 12.63 15.70
C GLY A 72 1.60 13.87 14.98
N VAL A 73 1.63 14.99 15.70
CA VAL A 73 2.02 16.32 15.16
C VAL A 73 3.47 16.40 14.65
N ALA A 74 4.31 15.43 15.01
CA ALA A 74 5.73 15.36 14.66
C ALA A 74 6.17 13.95 14.21
N GLY A 75 5.26 13.18 13.59
CA GLY A 75 5.59 11.85 13.08
C GLY A 75 6.78 11.86 12.11
N ALA A 76 7.61 10.83 12.11
CA ALA A 76 8.87 10.81 11.36
C ALA A 76 8.66 10.97 9.84
N LEU A 77 7.50 10.57 9.32
CA LEU A 77 7.09 10.79 7.92
C LEU A 77 6.86 12.28 7.61
N ALA A 78 6.29 13.04 8.55
CA ALA A 78 6.05 14.48 8.39
C ALA A 78 7.37 15.28 8.35
N VAL A 79 8.41 14.80 9.06
CA VAL A 79 9.73 15.47 9.15
C VAL A 79 10.65 15.11 7.97
N THR A 80 10.51 13.92 7.38
CA THR A 80 11.37 13.44 6.28
C THR A 80 10.86 13.79 4.87
N GLY A 81 10.04 14.84 4.76
CA GLY A 81 9.51 15.37 3.49
C GLY A 81 8.35 14.56 2.89
N GLY A 82 7.83 13.57 3.60
CA GLY A 82 6.61 12.84 3.25
C GLY A 82 5.38 13.50 3.87
N GLY A 83 5.04 14.70 3.39
CA GLY A 83 3.78 15.40 3.68
C GLY A 83 3.55 15.84 5.13
N VAL A 84 3.38 17.15 5.31
CA VAL A 84 2.75 17.72 6.51
C VAL A 84 1.33 17.14 6.58
N GLY A 85 1.03 16.31 7.59
CA GLY A 85 -0.27 15.65 7.73
C GLY A 85 -0.34 14.18 7.26
N GLY A 86 0.66 13.36 7.61
CA GLY A 86 0.60 11.92 7.32
C GLY A 86 0.71 11.63 5.82
N GLY A 87 1.69 12.26 5.16
CA GLY A 87 1.98 11.99 3.75
C GLY A 87 2.30 10.52 3.52
N GLU A 88 1.32 9.86 2.93
CA GLU A 88 1.27 8.45 2.65
C GLU A 88 2.21 8.12 1.50
N ASP A 89 3.34 7.42 1.74
CA ASP A 89 4.10 6.70 0.70
C ASP A 89 3.28 5.50 0.17
N TYR A 90 1.99 5.68 -0.14
CA TYR A 90 1.11 4.63 -0.65
C TYR A 90 0.88 4.85 -2.14
N ALA A 91 1.28 3.88 -2.94
CA ALA A 91 1.14 3.93 -4.39
C ALA A 91 -0.02 3.03 -4.86
N ASN A 92 -0.71 3.47 -5.91
CA ASN A 92 -1.75 2.69 -6.59
C ASN A 92 -1.12 1.79 -7.67
N ASN A 93 -1.79 0.70 -8.02
CA ASN A 93 -1.37 -0.23 -9.08
C ASN A 93 0.06 -0.77 -8.87
N VAL A 94 0.39 -1.05 -7.61
CA VAL A 94 1.68 -1.62 -7.24
C VAL A 94 1.64 -3.12 -7.38
N VAL A 95 2.70 -3.68 -7.93
CA VAL A 95 3.05 -5.10 -7.81
C VAL A 95 4.40 -5.18 -7.11
N ALA A 96 4.43 -5.84 -5.96
CA ALA A 96 5.61 -6.03 -5.16
C ALA A 96 5.89 -7.52 -5.00
N TRP A 97 7.16 -7.91 -5.03
CA TRP A 97 7.60 -9.25 -4.71
C TRP A 97 8.67 -9.19 -3.61
N VAL A 98 8.40 -9.88 -2.51
CA VAL A 98 9.33 -10.09 -1.41
C VAL A 98 9.89 -11.50 -1.57
N THR A 99 11.21 -11.60 -1.67
CA THR A 99 11.86 -12.90 -1.83
C THR A 99 11.72 -13.74 -0.55
N PRO A 100 11.83 -15.08 -0.66
CA PRO A 100 12.14 -15.90 0.50
C PRO A 100 13.53 -15.52 1.04
N GLU A 101 13.94 -16.12 2.15
CA GLU A 101 15.29 -15.89 2.67
C GLU A 101 16.35 -16.36 1.67
N LEU A 102 17.27 -15.46 1.31
CA LEU A 102 18.25 -15.68 0.25
C LEU A 102 19.51 -16.41 0.76
N GLY A 103 19.31 -17.53 1.47
CA GLY A 103 20.39 -18.38 2.00
C GLY A 103 21.20 -17.78 3.16
N LEU A 104 20.93 -16.52 3.53
CA LEU A 104 21.43 -15.88 4.75
C LEU A 104 20.25 -15.51 5.64
N THR A 105 20.32 -15.87 6.92
CA THR A 105 19.26 -15.59 7.89
C THR A 105 18.91 -14.10 7.90
N GLY A 106 17.65 -13.80 7.63
CA GLY A 106 17.14 -12.42 7.62
C GLY A 106 17.42 -11.62 6.33
N LEU A 107 18.16 -12.14 5.35
CA LEU A 107 18.33 -11.45 4.07
C LEU A 107 17.12 -11.70 3.16
N LYS A 108 16.35 -10.64 2.94
CA LYS A 108 15.22 -10.62 1.99
C LYS A 108 15.41 -9.50 0.99
N GLY A 109 15.08 -9.77 -0.26
CA GLY A 109 14.96 -8.78 -1.32
C GLY A 109 13.52 -8.30 -1.45
N LEU A 110 13.35 -7.07 -1.93
CA LEU A 110 12.06 -6.52 -2.34
C LEU A 110 12.22 -5.92 -3.73
N LEU A 111 11.38 -6.36 -4.66
CA LEU A 111 11.18 -5.73 -5.96
C LEU A 111 9.80 -5.11 -5.99
N THR A 112 9.70 -3.86 -6.45
CA THR A 112 8.42 -3.16 -6.57
C THR A 112 8.31 -2.51 -7.94
N VAL A 113 7.19 -2.71 -8.60
CA VAL A 113 6.84 -2.09 -9.88
C VAL A 113 5.50 -1.38 -9.71
N THR A 114 5.42 -0.13 -10.15
CA THR A 114 4.18 0.64 -10.16
C THR A 114 3.71 0.81 -11.59
N ILE A 115 2.49 0.38 -11.88
CA ILE A 115 1.90 0.48 -13.21
C ILE A 115 1.16 1.81 -13.32
N SER A 116 1.63 2.70 -14.19
CA SER A 116 0.91 3.94 -14.46
C SER A 116 -0.44 3.64 -15.12
N SER A 117 -1.53 4.18 -14.58
CA SER A 117 -2.80 4.19 -15.30
C SER A 117 -2.70 5.21 -16.44
N ALA A 118 -2.53 4.75 -17.69
CA ALA A 118 -2.64 5.63 -18.85
C ALA A 118 -4.07 6.16 -18.93
N SER A 119 -4.27 7.43 -18.58
CA SER A 119 -5.54 8.12 -18.78
C SER A 119 -5.77 8.36 -20.27
N ARG A 120 -6.90 7.86 -20.79
CA ARG A 120 -7.57 8.15 -22.09
C ARG A 120 -7.33 7.16 -23.24
N CYS A 121 -8.22 6.16 -23.33
CA CYS A 121 -8.81 5.82 -24.62
C CYS A 121 -10.15 6.59 -24.73
N ARG A 122 -10.09 7.90 -24.95
CA ARG A 122 -11.30 8.69 -25.28
C ARG A 122 -11.58 8.41 -26.76
N LYS A 123 -12.52 7.51 -27.05
CA LYS A 123 -13.13 7.47 -28.40
C LYS A 123 -13.79 8.84 -28.61
N THR A 124 -13.13 9.71 -29.35
CA THR A 124 -13.80 10.84 -30.00
C THR A 124 -14.74 10.26 -31.04
N SER A 125 -15.99 10.04 -30.65
CA SER A 125 -17.07 9.87 -31.62
C SER A 125 -17.33 11.28 -32.17
N ALA A 126 -16.77 11.58 -33.34
CA ALA A 126 -17.21 12.71 -34.14
C ALA A 126 -18.62 12.35 -34.64
N THR A 127 -19.62 13.09 -34.20
CA THR A 127 -20.94 13.08 -34.84
C THR A 127 -20.79 13.86 -36.14
N VAL A 128 -21.19 13.22 -37.25
CA VAL A 128 -21.31 13.81 -38.60
C VAL A 128 -22.45 14.82 -38.61
#